data_AF-A0A179S6A7-F1
#
_entry.id   AF-A0A179S6A7-F1
#
_cell.length_a   1.000
_cell.length_b   1.000
_cell.length_c   1.000
_cell.angle_alpha   90.00
_cell.angle_beta   90.00
_cell.angle_gamma   90.00
#
_symmetry.space_group_name_H-M   'P 1'
#
loop_
_entity.id
_entity.type
_entity.pdbx_description
1 polymer ?
#
loop_
_entity_poly.entity_id
_entity_poly.type
_entity_poly.pdbx_seq_one_letter_code
_entity_poly.pdbx_strand_id
1 'polypeptide(L)'
;MTMIADHCEGLENSRHDVCIIGSGPAGLSLALELRRFGLSALVLESGGKRPEQLAQALSGADLADPARHDDMSIAVARRFGGTSNLWGGRCLPFDPVDFRPRLGMPDWPITLSDLTPFLPTACRLASCGEPVFEAPIPGIRADDDAFTFESLERWSGRPRLQVSHADMLASDPGIDIRLHATVVDVLFTEAGAARAVVVVRPSGERMTVPVSRLVLAAGGLETTRLLLSLQRRRPALFGGPDGPLGRHYMGHVIGEIADITFASDALDAAFAFERDREGWYVRRRFVPSPALQAEHGLLNVAFWPVIPRMADAAHRDPLLSLTFLALSFDPVGRALLPEALRLRHVPRSVARWPHLRNVCRNLPGALGAGARVAWQRYGAATRLPGLFVRNSGRRYGLSYHSEQSPWAESRVRLDDRTDAAGLPRLHIDYRVHENDARSIVRSHELLAGWLARTGFGHLEYRQPAERNVEAVMRLFGHGTHQIGTARMADRPGRGVVDRNLRAFDAPNLYVASAAVLPRSGQASPTLTVITLAVRLAHHIAAEKARIEVLQSAA
;
A
#
# COMPACT_ATOMS: atom_id res chain seq x y z
N MET A 1 6.12 28.28 -18.15
CA MET A 1 7.22 27.38 -17.72
C MET A 1 6.61 26.01 -17.51
N THR A 2 7.27 24.93 -17.95
CA THR A 2 6.81 23.57 -17.68
C THR A 2 6.89 23.28 -16.19
N MET A 3 5.74 22.98 -15.57
CA MET A 3 5.63 22.72 -14.12
C MET A 3 6.28 21.40 -13.69
N ILE A 4 6.63 20.55 -14.65
CA ILE A 4 7.43 19.34 -14.44
C ILE A 4 8.74 19.53 -15.21
N ALA A 5 9.84 19.69 -14.48
CA ALA A 5 11.14 19.98 -15.04
C ALA A 5 12.16 18.88 -14.68
N ASP A 6 13.11 18.65 -15.58
CA ASP A 6 14.25 17.75 -15.38
C ASP A 6 15.56 18.52 -15.20
N HIS A 7 15.48 19.59 -14.42
CA HIS A 7 16.62 20.38 -13.99
C HIS A 7 16.26 21.05 -12.67
N CYS A 8 17.24 21.37 -11.86
CA CYS A 8 17.02 22.03 -10.58
C CYS A 8 17.40 23.52 -10.58
N GLU A 9 17.73 24.09 -11.75
CA GLU A 9 18.06 25.52 -11.88
C GLU A 9 16.95 26.41 -11.28
N GLY A 10 17.36 27.43 -10.53
CA GLY A 10 16.47 28.39 -9.88
C GLY A 10 15.95 27.94 -8.51
N LEU A 11 16.20 26.69 -8.10
CA LEU A 11 15.72 26.20 -6.80
C LEU A 11 16.45 26.85 -5.61
N GLU A 12 17.68 27.32 -5.79
CA GLU A 12 18.45 28.06 -4.79
C GLU A 12 17.75 29.33 -4.30
N ASN A 13 16.89 29.90 -5.13
CA ASN A 13 16.06 31.07 -4.84
C ASN A 13 14.58 30.73 -4.66
N SER A 14 14.22 29.43 -4.63
CA SER A 14 12.82 29.02 -4.56
C SER A 14 12.15 29.42 -3.25
N ARG A 15 10.89 29.85 -3.35
CA ARG A 15 10.06 30.25 -2.20
C ARG A 15 8.72 29.54 -2.23
N HIS A 16 8.76 28.22 -2.08
CA HIS A 16 7.57 27.41 -1.94
C HIS A 16 7.12 27.34 -0.48
N ASP A 17 5.80 27.27 -0.26
CA ASP A 17 5.25 27.09 1.09
C ASP A 17 5.64 25.75 1.70
N VAL A 18 5.68 24.72 0.86
CA VAL A 18 5.99 23.34 1.24
C VAL A 18 6.93 22.70 0.22
N CYS A 19 8.02 22.08 0.70
CA CYS A 19 8.86 21.19 -0.07
C CYS A 19 8.53 19.73 0.29
N ILE A 20 8.22 18.91 -0.71
CA ILE A 20 7.79 17.51 -0.58
C ILE A 20 8.84 16.62 -1.25
N ILE A 21 9.38 15.67 -0.50
CA ILE A 21 10.38 14.73 -1.00
C ILE A 21 9.69 13.43 -1.41
N GLY A 22 9.58 13.19 -2.71
CA GLY A 22 8.95 12.03 -3.31
C GLY A 22 7.61 12.34 -3.97
N SER A 23 7.45 11.89 -5.22
CA SER A 23 6.24 12.05 -6.02
C SER A 23 5.34 10.81 -6.01
N GLY A 24 5.39 10.04 -4.92
CA GLY A 24 4.51 8.88 -4.73
C GLY A 24 3.05 9.28 -4.44
N PRO A 25 2.19 8.29 -4.11
CA PRO A 25 0.79 8.56 -3.81
C PRO A 25 0.57 9.62 -2.73
N ALA A 26 1.34 9.58 -1.65
CA ALA A 26 1.26 10.55 -0.56
C ALA A 26 1.67 11.96 -1.01
N GLY A 27 2.82 12.07 -1.67
CA GLY A 27 3.40 13.36 -2.07
C GLY A 27 2.57 14.09 -3.11
N LEU A 28 2.10 13.39 -4.15
CA LEU A 28 1.24 14.01 -5.17
C LEU A 28 -0.13 14.39 -4.60
N SER A 29 -0.72 13.53 -3.75
CA SER A 29 -2.01 13.86 -3.12
C SER A 29 -1.90 15.06 -2.20
N LEU A 30 -0.81 15.18 -1.44
CA LEU A 30 -0.52 16.35 -0.61
C LEU A 30 -0.36 17.61 -1.47
N ALA A 31 0.45 17.56 -2.53
CA ALA A 31 0.66 18.70 -3.42
C ALA A 31 -0.67 19.20 -4.02
N LEU A 32 -1.50 18.28 -4.54
CA LEU A 32 -2.81 18.60 -5.11
C LEU A 32 -3.77 19.20 -4.09
N GLU A 33 -3.80 18.68 -2.85
CA GLU A 33 -4.69 19.22 -1.81
C GLU A 33 -4.21 20.56 -1.27
N LEU A 34 -2.90 20.78 -1.13
CA LEU A 34 -2.32 22.08 -0.73
C LEU A 34 -2.74 23.20 -1.68
N ARG A 35 -2.83 22.92 -2.99
CA ARG A 35 -3.27 23.90 -3.99
C ARG A 35 -4.68 24.40 -3.77
N ARG A 36 -5.58 23.58 -3.20
CA ARG A 36 -6.94 24.01 -2.88
C ARG A 36 -6.99 25.08 -1.79
N PHE A 37 -5.92 25.18 -0.99
CA PHE A 37 -5.72 26.23 0.02
C PHE A 37 -4.83 27.38 -0.49
N GLY A 38 -4.51 27.43 -1.79
CA GLY A 38 -3.64 28.45 -2.36
C GLY A 38 -2.16 28.29 -2.04
N LEU A 39 -1.75 27.22 -1.34
CA LEU A 39 -0.36 26.99 -0.96
C LEU A 39 0.47 26.43 -2.10
N SER A 40 1.71 26.89 -2.26
CA SER A 40 2.63 26.38 -3.28
C SER A 40 3.43 25.16 -2.79
N ALA A 41 3.68 24.20 -3.69
CA ALA A 41 4.38 22.96 -3.39
C ALA A 41 5.53 22.72 -4.37
N LEU A 42 6.74 22.53 -3.85
CA LEU A 42 7.88 21.99 -4.58
C LEU A 42 7.96 20.48 -4.32
N VAL A 43 7.88 19.65 -5.35
CA VAL A 43 8.01 18.20 -5.26
C VAL A 43 9.34 17.79 -5.87
N LEU A 44 10.23 17.22 -5.06
CA LEU A 44 11.52 16.69 -5.50
C LEU A 44 11.40 15.16 -5.68
N GLU A 45 11.56 14.68 -6.91
CA GLU A 45 11.54 13.27 -7.25
C GLU A 45 12.93 12.82 -7.68
N SER A 46 13.40 11.70 -7.11
CA SER A 46 14.74 11.20 -7.36
C SER A 46 14.89 10.53 -8.73
N GLY A 47 13.82 9.95 -9.28
CA GLY A 47 13.83 9.34 -10.62
C GLY A 47 13.25 10.22 -11.74
N GLY A 48 13.30 9.70 -12.96
CA GLY A 48 12.69 10.31 -14.15
C GLY A 48 11.21 9.95 -14.33
N LYS A 49 10.66 10.29 -15.51
CA LYS A 49 9.27 9.93 -15.89
C LYS A 49 9.08 8.44 -16.17
N ARG A 50 10.16 7.77 -16.59
CA ARG A 50 10.18 6.34 -16.97
C ARG A 50 11.01 5.55 -15.96
N PRO A 51 10.87 4.21 -15.90
CA PRO A 51 11.78 3.38 -15.13
C PRO A 51 13.21 3.52 -15.65
N GLU A 52 14.15 3.77 -14.75
CA GLU A 52 15.58 3.90 -15.06
C GLU A 52 16.39 3.06 -14.08
N GLN A 53 17.28 2.23 -14.61
CA GLN A 53 18.03 1.27 -13.79
C GLN A 53 18.94 1.97 -12.78
N LEU A 54 19.61 3.04 -13.19
CA LEU A 54 20.51 3.81 -12.32
C LEU A 54 19.77 4.48 -11.16
N ALA A 55 18.61 5.09 -11.43
CA ALA A 55 17.77 5.66 -10.40
C ALA A 55 17.24 4.57 -9.44
N GLN A 56 16.73 3.47 -9.98
CA GLN A 56 16.21 2.37 -9.17
C GLN A 56 17.28 1.73 -8.27
N ALA A 57 18.52 1.61 -8.75
CA ALA A 57 19.64 1.04 -8.01
C ALA A 57 19.98 1.79 -6.71
N LEU A 58 19.65 3.08 -6.61
CA LEU A 58 19.81 3.87 -5.38
C LEU A 58 18.93 3.36 -4.22
N SER A 59 17.91 2.56 -4.50
CA SER A 59 17.03 1.96 -3.48
C SER A 59 17.52 0.57 -3.04
N GLY A 60 18.67 0.11 -3.55
CA GLY A 60 19.21 -1.21 -3.22
C GLY A 60 19.49 -1.36 -1.73
N ALA A 61 19.00 -2.45 -1.14
CA ALA A 61 19.18 -2.77 0.28
C ALA A 61 19.92 -4.10 0.45
N ASP A 62 20.50 -4.27 1.62
CA ASP A 62 20.97 -5.56 2.14
C ASP A 62 19.82 -6.21 2.90
N LEU A 63 19.51 -7.47 2.60
CA LEU A 63 18.41 -8.21 3.23
C LEU A 63 19.00 -9.27 4.16
N ALA A 64 18.66 -9.22 5.45
CA ALA A 64 19.11 -10.22 6.42
C ALA A 64 18.62 -11.63 6.07
N ASP A 65 17.39 -11.73 5.55
CA ASP A 65 16.81 -12.95 4.99
C ASP A 65 16.10 -12.64 3.66
N PRO A 66 16.75 -12.89 2.51
CA PRO A 66 16.17 -12.66 1.18
C PRO A 66 14.92 -13.50 0.88
N ALA A 67 14.66 -14.58 1.64
CA ALA A 67 13.44 -15.38 1.47
C ALA A 67 12.22 -14.73 2.16
N ARG A 68 12.45 -13.74 3.03
CA ARG A 68 11.41 -13.11 3.87
C ARG A 68 11.03 -11.71 3.42
N HIS A 69 11.72 -11.14 2.45
CA HIS A 69 11.42 -9.80 1.96
C HIS A 69 11.66 -9.70 0.46
N ASP A 70 10.69 -9.14 -0.25
CA ASP A 70 10.82 -8.81 -1.67
C ASP A 70 12.05 -7.91 -1.94
N ASP A 71 12.73 -8.12 -3.06
CA ASP A 71 13.82 -7.22 -3.43
C ASP A 71 13.32 -5.77 -3.61
N MET A 72 14.15 -4.79 -3.23
CA MET A 72 13.77 -3.38 -3.32
C MET A 72 13.49 -2.91 -4.76
N SER A 73 14.02 -3.60 -5.78
CA SER A 73 13.72 -3.34 -7.19
C SER A 73 12.27 -3.62 -7.58
N ILE A 74 11.56 -4.46 -6.81
CA ILE A 74 10.13 -4.76 -7.02
C ILE A 74 9.24 -4.09 -5.97
N ALA A 75 9.75 -3.83 -4.77
CA ALA A 75 9.00 -3.22 -3.67
C ALA A 75 8.92 -1.68 -3.75
N VAL A 76 9.89 -1.03 -4.39
CA VAL A 76 9.96 0.44 -4.53
C VAL A 76 9.95 0.82 -6.00
N ALA A 77 9.33 1.96 -6.33
CA ALA A 77 9.45 2.59 -7.64
C ALA A 77 10.04 3.98 -7.49
N ARG A 78 11.28 4.15 -7.98
CA ARG A 78 12.00 5.42 -7.96
C ARG A 78 11.83 6.14 -9.30
N ARG A 79 10.68 6.77 -9.48
CA ARG A 79 10.25 7.48 -10.69
C ARG A 79 9.02 8.33 -10.39
N PHE A 80 8.67 9.22 -11.29
CA PHE A 80 7.46 10.04 -11.19
C PHE A 80 6.18 9.20 -10.96
N GLY A 81 5.45 9.52 -9.89
CA GLY A 81 4.28 8.75 -9.41
C GLY A 81 4.61 7.67 -8.37
N GLY A 82 5.88 7.31 -8.20
CA GLY A 82 6.32 6.30 -7.25
C GLY A 82 5.61 4.96 -7.42
N THR A 83 5.22 4.33 -6.30
CA THR A 83 4.59 3.00 -6.26
C THR A 83 3.16 2.96 -6.81
N SER A 84 2.54 4.11 -7.14
CA SER A 84 1.28 4.11 -7.90
C SER A 84 1.44 3.50 -9.31
N ASN A 85 2.68 3.36 -9.78
CA ASN A 85 2.99 2.65 -11.00
C ASN A 85 3.04 1.12 -10.87
N LEU A 86 3.10 0.60 -9.64
CA LEU A 86 3.29 -0.83 -9.35
C LEU A 86 2.07 -1.48 -8.68
N TRP A 87 1.31 -0.70 -7.90
CA TRP A 87 0.20 -1.23 -7.11
C TRP A 87 -0.99 -1.75 -7.94
N GLY A 88 -1.80 -2.60 -7.32
CA GLY A 88 -3.04 -3.14 -7.89
C GLY A 88 -4.24 -2.17 -7.86
N GLY A 89 -4.07 -0.96 -7.33
CA GLY A 89 -5.15 0.04 -7.24
C GLY A 89 -6.22 -0.28 -6.20
N ARG A 90 -6.02 -1.25 -5.30
CA ARG A 90 -6.98 -1.54 -4.24
C ARG A 90 -7.02 -0.40 -3.22
N CYS A 91 -8.21 0.10 -2.94
CA CYS A 91 -8.49 1.22 -2.06
C CYS A 91 -9.42 0.77 -0.94
N LEU A 92 -8.92 0.79 0.29
CA LEU A 92 -9.66 0.41 1.49
C LEU A 92 -9.13 1.23 2.67
N PRO A 93 -9.99 1.87 3.48
CA PRO A 93 -9.56 2.51 4.71
C PRO A 93 -9.22 1.45 5.75
N PHE A 94 -8.54 1.85 6.82
CA PHE A 94 -8.34 0.97 7.96
C PHE A 94 -9.67 0.76 8.70
N ASP A 95 -9.83 -0.43 9.28
CA ASP A 95 -11.06 -0.81 9.97
C ASP A 95 -11.09 -0.14 11.37
N PRO A 96 -12.27 0.08 11.98
CA PRO A 96 -12.35 0.71 13.30
C PRO A 96 -11.49 0.03 14.38
N VAL A 97 -11.31 -1.30 14.31
CA VAL A 97 -10.47 -2.07 15.23
C VAL A 97 -8.99 -1.69 15.14
N ASP A 98 -8.53 -1.20 13.98
CA ASP A 98 -7.14 -0.80 13.75
C ASP A 98 -6.75 0.46 14.53
N PHE A 99 -7.72 1.20 15.08
CA PHE A 99 -7.51 2.41 15.90
C PHE A 99 -7.77 2.19 17.40
N ARG A 100 -8.35 1.04 17.80
CA ARG A 100 -8.64 0.75 19.21
C ARG A 100 -7.37 0.38 19.98
N PRO A 101 -7.21 0.80 21.25
CA PRO A 101 -6.09 0.36 22.06
C PRO A 101 -6.01 -1.17 22.16
N ARG A 102 -4.81 -1.73 22.05
CA ARG A 102 -4.57 -3.19 22.18
C ARG A 102 -3.35 -3.43 23.05
N LEU A 103 -3.51 -4.29 24.05
CA LEU A 103 -2.44 -4.60 25.01
C LEU A 103 -1.20 -5.12 24.29
N GLY A 104 -0.03 -4.56 24.61
CA GLY A 104 1.25 -4.96 24.00
C GLY A 104 1.49 -4.43 22.58
N MET A 105 0.56 -3.66 22.01
CA MET A 105 0.71 -3.01 20.71
C MET A 105 0.83 -1.48 20.87
N PRO A 106 1.55 -0.79 19.96
CA PRO A 106 1.55 0.66 19.91
C PRO A 106 0.17 1.21 19.55
N ASP A 107 -0.28 2.22 20.29
CA ASP A 107 -1.55 2.88 20.07
C ASP A 107 -1.46 3.93 18.97
N TRP A 108 -2.60 4.21 18.34
CA TRP A 108 -2.74 5.37 17.48
C TRP A 108 -3.02 6.62 18.32
N PRO A 109 -2.33 7.74 18.08
CA PRO A 109 -2.61 9.01 18.74
C PRO A 109 -3.81 9.75 18.08
N ILE A 110 -4.51 9.09 17.16
CA ILE A 110 -5.70 9.53 16.43
C ILE A 110 -6.68 8.36 16.33
N THR A 111 -7.93 8.66 16.04
CA THR A 111 -9.03 7.71 15.86
C THR A 111 -9.48 7.66 14.39
N LEU A 112 -10.34 6.70 14.04
CA LEU A 112 -10.95 6.65 12.71
C LEU A 112 -11.73 7.95 12.41
N SER A 113 -12.42 8.52 13.40
CA SER A 113 -13.18 9.77 13.27
C SER A 113 -12.30 10.97 12.91
N ASP A 114 -11.02 10.96 13.28
CA ASP A 114 -10.06 12.00 12.86
C ASP A 114 -9.68 11.89 11.37
N LEU A 115 -9.92 10.74 10.73
CA LEU A 115 -9.63 10.49 9.31
C LEU A 115 -10.87 10.57 8.42
N THR A 116 -12.04 10.19 8.95
CA THR A 116 -13.30 10.13 8.19
C THR A 116 -13.60 11.39 7.37
N PRO A 117 -13.43 12.63 7.88
CA PRO A 117 -13.71 13.85 7.09
C PRO A 117 -12.86 13.99 5.82
N PHE A 118 -11.71 13.33 5.77
CA PHE A 118 -10.75 13.43 4.66
C PHE A 118 -10.91 12.30 3.65
N LEU A 119 -11.65 11.22 3.97
CA LEU A 119 -11.87 10.07 3.10
C LEU A 119 -12.50 10.44 1.74
N PRO A 120 -13.54 11.30 1.65
CA PRO A 120 -14.11 11.67 0.34
C PRO A 120 -13.07 12.27 -0.60
N THR A 121 -12.19 13.13 -0.07
CA THR A 121 -11.10 13.72 -0.85
C THR A 121 -10.02 12.71 -1.19
N ALA A 122 -9.66 11.82 -0.27
CA ALA A 122 -8.71 10.75 -0.53
C ALA A 122 -9.20 9.81 -1.64
N CYS A 123 -10.48 9.41 -1.63
CA CYS A 123 -11.06 8.55 -2.66
C CYS A 123 -11.12 9.22 -4.03
N ARG A 124 -11.43 10.53 -4.08
CA ARG A 124 -11.36 11.32 -5.33
C ARG A 124 -9.93 11.35 -5.88
N LEU A 125 -8.94 11.64 -5.05
CA LEU A 125 -7.52 11.66 -5.47
C LEU A 125 -7.03 10.28 -5.90
N ALA A 126 -7.47 9.21 -5.22
CA ALA A 126 -7.17 7.83 -5.61
C ALA A 126 -7.99 7.33 -6.81
N SER A 127 -8.97 8.11 -7.29
CA SER A 127 -9.90 7.73 -8.36
C SER A 127 -10.60 6.40 -8.07
N CYS A 128 -11.24 6.27 -6.91
CA CYS A 128 -11.96 5.05 -6.50
C CYS A 128 -13.44 5.28 -6.10
N GLY A 129 -14.01 6.44 -6.46
CA GLY A 129 -15.42 6.78 -6.26
C GLY A 129 -15.78 7.24 -4.85
N GLU A 130 -17.08 7.26 -4.55
CA GLU A 130 -17.58 7.63 -3.22
C GLU A 130 -17.05 6.72 -2.09
N PRO A 131 -16.84 7.22 -0.87
CA PRO A 131 -16.24 6.49 0.24
C PRO A 131 -17.24 5.52 0.92
N VAL A 132 -17.91 4.69 0.12
CA VAL A 132 -18.82 3.64 0.59
C VAL A 132 -18.08 2.30 0.61
N PHE A 133 -17.84 1.80 1.82
CA PHE A 133 -17.08 0.57 2.09
C PHE A 133 -17.90 -0.52 2.77
N GLU A 134 -19.22 -0.36 2.85
CA GLU A 134 -20.15 -1.34 3.37
C GLU A 134 -21.44 -1.31 2.54
N ALA A 135 -21.98 -2.47 2.19
CA ALA A 135 -23.28 -2.59 1.54
C ALA A 135 -23.92 -3.96 1.81
N PRO A 136 -25.21 -4.01 2.20
CA PRO A 136 -25.91 -5.26 2.42
C PRO A 136 -26.06 -6.05 1.13
N ILE A 137 -26.25 -7.37 1.28
CA ILE A 137 -26.65 -8.25 0.17
C ILE A 137 -28.18 -8.35 0.18
N PRO A 138 -28.89 -7.91 -0.87
CA PRO A 138 -30.34 -8.04 -0.92
C PRO A 138 -30.79 -9.49 -0.73
N GLY A 139 -31.64 -9.72 0.28
CA GLY A 139 -32.21 -11.04 0.58
C GLY A 139 -31.29 -12.01 1.33
N ILE A 140 -30.08 -11.60 1.72
CA ILE A 140 -29.17 -12.43 2.52
C ILE A 140 -28.76 -11.65 3.76
N ARG A 141 -28.97 -12.24 4.94
CA ARG A 141 -28.58 -11.67 6.25
C ARG A 141 -28.01 -12.77 7.13
N ALA A 142 -27.03 -12.42 7.95
CA ALA A 142 -26.54 -13.27 9.02
C ALA A 142 -27.17 -12.84 10.34
N ASP A 143 -27.79 -13.76 11.06
CA ASP A 143 -28.24 -13.52 12.44
C ASP A 143 -27.07 -13.60 13.44
N ASP A 144 -26.01 -14.33 13.09
CA ASP A 144 -24.74 -14.43 13.82
C ASP A 144 -23.77 -13.34 13.32
N ASP A 145 -23.46 -12.38 14.19
CA ASP A 145 -22.64 -11.20 13.88
C ASP A 145 -21.12 -11.42 14.04
N ALA A 146 -20.66 -12.65 14.25
CA ALA A 146 -19.24 -12.96 14.43
C ALA A 146 -18.39 -12.61 13.19
N PHE A 147 -18.98 -12.65 11.99
CA PHE A 147 -18.38 -12.17 10.75
C PHE A 147 -19.36 -11.32 9.94
N THR A 148 -18.83 -10.32 9.25
CA THR A 148 -19.57 -9.59 8.20
C THR A 148 -19.04 -9.96 6.82
N PHE A 149 -19.94 -10.05 5.84
CA PHE A 149 -19.63 -10.10 4.40
C PHE A 149 -20.10 -8.86 3.65
N GLU A 150 -20.57 -7.84 4.38
CA GLU A 150 -21.08 -6.59 3.80
C GLU A 150 -19.96 -5.58 3.55
N SER A 151 -18.75 -5.85 4.08
CA SER A 151 -17.59 -4.98 3.84
C SER A 151 -17.15 -5.04 2.39
N LEU A 152 -16.99 -3.87 1.79
CA LEU A 152 -16.57 -3.65 0.42
C LEU A 152 -15.12 -3.16 0.34
N GLU A 153 -14.37 -3.74 -0.59
CA GLU A 153 -13.16 -3.17 -1.14
C GLU A 153 -13.51 -2.39 -2.42
N ARG A 154 -12.72 -1.35 -2.72
CA ARG A 154 -12.87 -0.54 -3.93
C ARG A 154 -11.58 -0.57 -4.74
N TRP A 155 -11.67 -0.29 -6.03
CA TRP A 155 -10.50 -0.18 -6.89
C TRP A 155 -10.42 1.13 -7.63
N SER A 156 -9.20 1.67 -7.67
CA SER A 156 -8.85 2.77 -8.52
C SER A 156 -9.01 2.37 -9.99
N GLY A 157 -9.86 3.09 -10.72
CA GLY A 157 -9.98 2.88 -12.17
C GLY A 157 -8.80 3.47 -12.95
N ARG A 158 -8.06 4.40 -12.34
CA ARG A 158 -6.83 5.01 -12.90
C ARG A 158 -5.70 5.01 -11.86
N PRO A 159 -5.09 3.84 -11.59
CA PRO A 159 -4.16 3.66 -10.46
C PRO A 159 -2.91 4.53 -10.51
N ARG A 160 -2.48 5.00 -11.69
CA ARG A 160 -1.29 5.85 -11.82
C ARG A 160 -1.65 7.30 -11.54
N LEU A 161 -1.39 7.77 -10.32
CA LEU A 161 -1.80 9.12 -9.87
C LEU A 161 -1.23 10.25 -10.74
N GLN A 162 0.00 10.11 -11.19
CA GLN A 162 0.64 11.08 -12.09
C GLN A 162 0.03 11.11 -13.50
N VAL A 163 -0.74 10.08 -13.86
CA VAL A 163 -1.51 10.01 -15.11
C VAL A 163 -2.95 10.47 -14.88
N SER A 164 -3.58 10.07 -13.77
CA SER A 164 -4.96 10.46 -13.46
C SER A 164 -5.11 11.96 -13.20
N HIS A 165 -4.05 12.62 -12.73
CA HIS A 165 -4.02 14.06 -12.44
C HIS A 165 -3.06 14.83 -13.36
N ALA A 166 -2.72 14.27 -14.53
CA ALA A 166 -1.70 14.85 -15.42
C ALA A 166 -1.97 16.31 -15.79
N ASP A 167 -3.23 16.66 -16.10
CA ASP A 167 -3.61 18.01 -16.52
C ASP A 167 -3.35 19.03 -15.40
N MET A 168 -3.77 18.74 -14.17
CA MET A 168 -3.52 19.61 -13.02
C MET A 168 -2.03 19.73 -12.71
N LEU A 169 -1.30 18.61 -12.70
CA LEU A 169 0.14 18.60 -12.41
C LEU A 169 0.97 19.33 -13.48
N ALA A 170 0.48 19.41 -14.72
CA ALA A 170 1.16 20.10 -15.81
C ALA A 170 0.80 21.59 -15.90
N SER A 171 -0.37 22.00 -15.42
CA SER A 171 -0.93 23.35 -15.64
C SER A 171 -0.95 24.27 -14.41
N ASP A 172 -0.96 23.73 -13.18
CA ASP A 172 -1.04 24.56 -11.98
C ASP A 172 0.33 25.18 -11.63
N PRO A 173 0.49 26.52 -11.71
CA PRO A 173 1.75 27.20 -11.44
C PRO A 173 2.23 27.09 -9.98
N GLY A 174 1.37 26.67 -9.06
CA GLY A 174 1.73 26.45 -7.67
C GLY A 174 2.29 25.07 -7.36
N ILE A 175 2.35 24.15 -8.33
CA ILE A 175 2.98 22.82 -8.17
C ILE A 175 4.24 22.77 -9.04
N ASP A 176 5.42 22.90 -8.43
CA ASP A 176 6.71 22.74 -9.12
C ASP A 176 7.26 21.33 -8.87
N ILE A 177 7.41 20.50 -9.91
CA ILE A 177 7.93 19.12 -9.80
C ILE A 177 9.29 19.04 -10.48
N ARG A 178 10.31 18.64 -9.72
CA ARG A 178 11.69 18.48 -10.19
C ARG A 178 12.11 17.03 -10.15
N LEU A 179 12.35 16.48 -11.34
CA LEU A 179 12.79 15.10 -11.52
C LEU A 179 14.31 14.98 -11.38
N HIS A 180 14.81 13.77 -11.17
CA HIS A 180 16.23 13.48 -10.94
C HIS A 180 16.87 14.30 -9.79
N ALA A 181 16.07 14.68 -8.80
CA ALA A 181 16.47 15.45 -7.63
C ALA A 181 16.55 14.52 -6.40
N THR A 182 17.71 13.89 -6.18
CA THR A 182 17.90 12.99 -5.04
C THR A 182 18.25 13.76 -3.79
N VAL A 183 17.35 13.85 -2.82
CA VAL A 183 17.65 14.46 -1.51
C VAL A 183 18.51 13.52 -0.68
N VAL A 184 19.63 14.02 -0.18
CA VAL A 184 20.63 13.27 0.62
C VAL A 184 20.89 13.84 2.01
N ASP A 185 20.42 15.05 2.28
CA ASP A 185 20.56 15.70 3.58
C ASP A 185 19.48 16.75 3.83
N VAL A 186 19.29 17.09 5.11
CA VAL A 186 18.48 18.20 5.59
C VAL A 186 19.36 19.05 6.49
N LEU A 187 19.52 20.31 6.11
CA LEU A 187 20.22 21.31 6.91
C LEU A 187 19.21 21.95 7.86
N PHE A 188 19.57 22.09 9.13
CA PHE A 188 18.73 22.70 10.14
C PHE A 188 19.34 23.99 10.69
N THR A 189 18.50 24.86 11.23
CA THR A 189 18.90 26.00 12.06
C THR A 189 19.39 25.52 13.44
N GLU A 190 19.94 26.43 14.24
CA GLU A 190 20.27 26.18 15.65
C GLU A 190 19.03 25.80 16.46
N ALA A 191 17.89 26.47 16.19
CA ALA A 191 16.59 26.15 16.79
C ALA A 191 15.97 24.81 16.31
N GLY A 192 16.66 24.02 15.49
CA GLY A 192 16.21 22.69 15.06
C GLY A 192 15.20 22.66 13.90
N ALA A 193 14.86 23.80 13.30
CA ALA A 193 14.00 23.85 12.11
C ALA A 193 14.79 23.50 10.84
N ALA A 194 14.20 22.72 9.93
CA ALA A 194 14.77 22.46 8.62
C ALA A 194 14.81 23.76 7.80
N ARG A 195 16.00 24.18 7.36
CA ARG A 195 16.19 25.41 6.57
C ARG A 195 16.44 25.14 5.09
N ALA A 196 16.99 23.97 4.76
CA ALA A 196 17.27 23.58 3.39
C ALA A 196 17.43 22.06 3.26
N VAL A 197 17.31 21.55 2.05
CA VAL A 197 17.68 20.17 1.68
C VAL A 197 18.87 20.17 0.74
N VAL A 198 19.70 19.13 0.81
CA VAL A 198 20.80 18.91 -0.14
C VAL A 198 20.35 17.91 -1.19
N VAL A 199 20.39 18.33 -2.45
CA VAL A 199 20.02 17.53 -3.61
C VAL A 199 21.28 17.11 -4.37
N VAL A 200 21.31 15.87 -4.83
CA VAL A 200 22.32 15.30 -5.72
C VAL A 200 21.65 14.91 -7.03
N ARG A 201 22.17 15.43 -8.15
CA ARG A 201 21.77 15.06 -9.51
C ARG A 201 22.51 13.80 -9.97
N PRO A 202 22.02 13.09 -11.01
CA PRO A 202 22.74 11.97 -11.61
C PRO A 202 24.14 12.32 -12.12
N SER A 203 24.38 13.59 -12.48
CA SER A 203 25.70 14.12 -12.85
C SER A 203 26.71 14.17 -11.68
N GLY A 204 26.26 13.94 -10.45
CA GLY A 204 27.04 14.14 -9.23
C GLY A 204 27.01 15.58 -8.69
N GLU A 205 26.40 16.51 -9.43
CA GLU A 205 26.20 17.89 -8.99
C GLU A 205 25.39 17.92 -7.68
N ARG A 206 25.86 18.73 -6.73
CA ARG A 206 25.23 18.93 -5.43
C ARG A 206 24.73 20.35 -5.31
N MET A 207 23.52 20.51 -4.80
CA MET A 207 22.93 21.82 -4.57
C MET A 207 22.15 21.88 -3.27
N THR A 208 22.00 23.08 -2.75
CA THR A 208 21.21 23.35 -1.54
C THR A 208 19.94 24.08 -1.93
N VAL A 209 18.80 23.52 -1.54
CA VAL A 209 17.47 24.08 -1.84
C VAL A 209 16.85 24.56 -0.53
N PRO A 210 16.59 25.86 -0.33
CA PRO A 210 15.94 26.38 0.86
C PRO A 210 14.51 25.83 1.01
N VAL A 211 14.07 25.64 2.25
CA VAL A 211 12.71 25.15 2.55
C VAL A 211 12.09 25.92 3.71
N SER A 212 10.79 26.18 3.62
CA SER A 212 9.99 26.78 4.70
C SER A 212 9.34 25.71 5.57
N ARG A 213 8.71 24.72 4.92
CA ARG A 213 8.20 23.49 5.53
C ARG A 213 8.66 22.32 4.68
N LEU A 214 9.06 21.23 5.32
CA LEU A 214 9.58 20.04 4.67
C LEU A 214 8.67 18.85 4.96
N VAL A 215 8.32 18.08 3.93
CA VAL A 215 7.53 16.85 4.07
C VAL A 215 8.28 15.70 3.41
N LEU A 216 8.55 14.64 4.16
CA LEU A 216 9.13 13.41 3.63
C LEU A 216 8.00 12.46 3.18
N ALA A 217 7.95 12.16 1.89
CA ALA A 217 6.93 11.33 1.25
C ALA A 217 7.55 10.30 0.28
N ALA A 218 8.76 9.81 0.60
CA ALA A 218 9.57 8.95 -0.27
C ALA A 218 9.17 7.46 -0.21
N GLY A 219 8.01 7.12 0.33
CA GLY A 219 7.62 5.73 0.63
C GLY A 219 8.08 5.28 2.03
N GLY A 220 7.82 4.02 2.41
CA GLY A 220 8.09 3.53 3.76
C GLY A 220 9.60 3.51 4.08
N LEU A 221 10.36 2.76 3.29
CA LEU A 221 11.76 2.52 3.56
C LEU A 221 12.69 3.68 3.17
N GLU A 222 12.50 4.34 2.02
CA GLU A 222 13.37 5.48 1.66
C GLU A 222 13.17 6.70 2.56
N THR A 223 11.95 6.92 3.08
CA THR A 223 11.72 7.93 4.14
C THR A 223 12.50 7.57 5.39
N THR A 224 12.43 6.30 5.80
CA THR A 224 13.16 5.79 6.97
C THR A 224 14.67 5.91 6.78
N ARG A 225 15.16 5.60 5.58
CA ARG A 225 16.58 5.72 5.21
C ARG A 225 17.09 7.14 5.36
N LEU A 226 16.33 8.11 4.85
CA LEU A 226 16.68 9.52 4.99
C LEU A 226 16.70 9.93 6.47
N LEU A 227 15.67 9.59 7.24
CA LEU A 227 15.60 9.89 8.68
C LEU A 227 16.77 9.25 9.47
N LEU A 228 17.10 7.99 9.20
CA LEU A 228 18.24 7.30 9.81
C LEU A 228 19.56 7.99 9.44
N SER A 229 19.70 8.44 8.19
CA SER A 229 20.88 9.18 7.73
C SER A 229 21.02 10.54 8.43
N LEU A 230 19.90 11.20 8.72
CA LEU A 230 19.89 12.41 9.57
C LEU A 230 20.28 12.09 11.01
N GLN A 231 19.72 11.03 11.60
CA GLN A 231 20.06 10.59 12.96
C GLN A 231 21.55 10.23 13.08
N ARG A 232 22.15 9.58 12.08
CA ARG A 232 23.59 9.26 12.10
C ARG A 232 24.46 10.52 12.20
N ARG A 233 24.04 11.62 11.57
CA ARG A 233 24.73 12.94 11.65
C ARG A 233 24.37 13.72 12.91
N ARG A 234 23.18 13.50 13.46
CA ARG A 234 22.66 14.15 14.67
C ARG A 234 22.07 13.08 15.61
N PRO A 235 22.92 12.40 16.41
CA PRO A 235 22.52 11.21 17.17
C PRO A 235 21.39 11.41 18.18
N ALA A 236 21.07 12.64 18.56
CA ALA A 236 19.96 12.93 19.47
C ALA A 236 18.57 12.90 18.79
N LEU A 237 18.50 13.01 17.46
CA LEU A 237 17.22 13.04 16.75
C LEU A 237 16.45 11.72 16.92
N PHE A 238 15.13 11.82 16.95
CA PHE A 238 14.18 10.72 16.90
C PHE A 238 14.34 9.72 18.06
N GLY A 239 14.65 10.25 19.25
CA GLY A 239 14.92 9.46 20.46
C GLY A 239 16.27 8.75 20.49
N GLY A 240 17.16 9.09 19.55
CA GLY A 240 18.51 8.52 19.42
C GLY A 240 18.57 7.06 18.97
N PRO A 241 19.76 6.42 19.04
CA PRO A 241 20.00 5.08 18.49
C PRO A 241 19.11 3.99 19.12
N ASP A 242 18.72 4.17 20.38
CA ASP A 242 17.82 3.28 21.10
C ASP A 242 16.34 3.65 20.95
N GLY A 243 16.07 4.75 20.25
CA GLY A 243 14.74 5.27 19.98
C GLY A 243 13.92 4.40 19.01
N PRO A 244 12.70 4.88 18.67
CA PRO A 244 11.73 4.13 17.87
C PRO A 244 12.06 4.05 16.37
N LEU A 245 12.94 4.91 15.85
CA LEU A 245 13.23 4.98 14.41
C LEU A 245 13.83 3.67 13.88
N GLY A 246 13.29 3.22 12.75
CA GLY A 246 13.70 1.99 12.06
C GLY A 246 13.15 0.70 12.69
N ARG A 247 12.56 0.74 13.89
CA ARG A 247 12.01 -0.44 14.57
C ARG A 247 10.56 -0.70 14.17
N HIS A 248 10.03 -1.88 14.54
CA HIS A 248 8.64 -2.25 14.31
C HIS A 248 8.25 -2.26 12.83
N TYR A 249 9.19 -2.72 11.99
CA TYR A 249 8.96 -2.84 10.58
C TYR A 249 7.92 -3.93 10.32
N MET A 250 6.80 -3.54 9.73
CA MET A 250 5.69 -4.41 9.38
C MET A 250 5.44 -4.38 7.87
N GLY A 251 4.95 -5.51 7.36
CA GLY A 251 4.25 -5.61 6.09
C GLY A 251 2.88 -6.22 6.32
N HIS A 252 2.54 -7.24 5.55
CA HIS A 252 1.35 -8.04 5.78
C HIS A 252 1.59 -9.51 5.45
N VAL A 253 0.75 -10.37 6.02
CA VAL A 253 0.70 -11.78 5.64
C VAL A 253 -0.43 -11.96 4.63
N ILE A 254 -0.06 -12.31 3.40
CA ILE A 254 -1.01 -12.53 2.30
C ILE A 254 -0.83 -13.95 1.80
N GLY A 255 -1.92 -14.69 1.70
CA GLY A 255 -1.83 -16.05 1.19
C GLY A 255 -3.15 -16.78 1.11
N GLU A 256 -3.06 -18.10 0.94
CA GLU A 256 -4.18 -19.02 0.81
C GLU A 256 -3.81 -20.38 1.42
N ILE A 257 -4.55 -20.81 2.43
CA ILE A 257 -4.34 -22.13 3.08
C ILE A 257 -5.57 -23.05 3.01
N ALA A 258 -6.70 -22.52 2.51
CA ALA A 258 -7.97 -23.23 2.40
C ALA A 258 -8.70 -22.83 1.11
N ASP A 259 -9.68 -23.65 0.74
CA ASP A 259 -10.69 -23.34 -0.25
C ASP A 259 -12.04 -23.12 0.45
N ILE A 260 -12.91 -22.30 -0.15
CA ILE A 260 -14.29 -22.04 0.31
C ILE A 260 -15.28 -22.57 -0.73
N THR A 261 -16.37 -23.17 -0.26
CA THR A 261 -17.53 -23.53 -1.09
C THR A 261 -18.77 -22.81 -0.58
N PHE A 262 -19.46 -22.05 -1.45
CA PHE A 262 -20.70 -21.37 -1.08
C PHE A 262 -21.93 -22.29 -1.17
N ALA A 263 -22.87 -22.11 -0.25
CA ALA A 263 -24.10 -22.90 -0.19
C ALA A 263 -25.16 -22.49 -1.24
N SER A 264 -25.14 -21.24 -1.70
CA SER A 264 -26.13 -20.69 -2.64
C SER A 264 -25.50 -19.90 -3.78
N ASP A 265 -26.21 -19.84 -4.92
CA ASP A 265 -25.79 -19.07 -6.09
C ASP A 265 -25.83 -17.57 -5.85
N ALA A 266 -26.72 -17.11 -4.96
CA ALA A 266 -26.84 -15.71 -4.59
C ALA A 266 -25.61 -15.23 -3.80
N LEU A 267 -25.14 -16.04 -2.83
CA LEU A 267 -23.89 -15.76 -2.11
C LEU A 267 -22.69 -15.78 -3.05
N ASP A 268 -22.60 -16.82 -3.89
CA ASP A 268 -21.55 -16.95 -4.89
C ASP A 268 -21.48 -15.72 -5.83
N ALA A 269 -22.64 -15.23 -6.29
CA ALA A 269 -22.71 -14.03 -7.12
C ALA A 269 -22.25 -12.76 -6.37
N ALA A 270 -22.56 -12.63 -5.08
CA ALA A 270 -22.30 -11.42 -4.31
C ALA A 270 -20.80 -11.13 -4.06
N PHE A 271 -19.94 -12.15 -4.17
CA PHE A 271 -18.49 -12.02 -4.05
C PHE A 271 -17.75 -11.79 -5.39
N ALA A 272 -18.48 -11.70 -6.50
CA ALA A 272 -17.91 -11.28 -7.77
C ALA A 272 -17.57 -9.77 -7.76
N PHE A 273 -16.77 -9.32 -8.72
CA PHE A 273 -16.60 -7.89 -8.95
C PHE A 273 -17.91 -7.30 -9.46
N GLU A 274 -18.41 -6.29 -8.76
CA GLU A 274 -19.54 -5.47 -9.20
C GLU A 274 -19.08 -4.04 -9.48
N ARG A 275 -19.88 -3.29 -10.23
CA ARG A 275 -19.66 -1.85 -10.40
C ARG A 275 -20.69 -1.12 -9.57
N ASP A 276 -20.25 -0.08 -8.87
CA ASP A 276 -21.16 0.84 -8.20
C ASP A 276 -21.88 1.75 -9.21
N ARG A 277 -22.68 2.69 -8.69
CA ARG A 277 -23.48 3.63 -9.50
C ARG A 277 -22.63 4.54 -10.39
N GLU A 278 -21.36 4.76 -10.04
CA GLU A 278 -20.41 5.59 -10.79
C GLU A 278 -19.52 4.77 -11.72
N GLY A 279 -19.66 3.44 -11.72
CA GLY A 279 -18.90 2.55 -12.57
C GLY A 279 -17.54 2.11 -11.99
N TRP A 280 -17.27 2.35 -10.70
CA TRP A 280 -16.07 1.86 -10.02
C TRP A 280 -16.26 0.42 -9.57
N TYR A 281 -15.21 -0.38 -9.67
CA TYR A 281 -15.26 -1.76 -9.19
C TYR A 281 -15.23 -1.81 -7.67
N VAL A 282 -16.14 -2.61 -7.12
CA VAL A 282 -16.18 -2.97 -5.71
C VAL A 282 -16.34 -4.48 -5.56
N ARG A 283 -16.00 -4.99 -4.37
CA ARG A 283 -16.05 -6.42 -4.08
C ARG A 283 -16.18 -6.67 -2.59
N ARG A 284 -16.93 -7.71 -2.22
CA ARG A 284 -17.13 -8.13 -0.84
C ARG A 284 -15.97 -8.95 -0.29
N ARG A 285 -15.78 -8.85 1.03
CA ARG A 285 -14.83 -9.62 1.84
C ARG A 285 -15.49 -10.02 3.16
N PHE A 286 -15.07 -11.16 3.69
CA PHE A 286 -15.39 -11.57 5.05
C PHE A 286 -14.43 -10.89 6.03
N VAL A 287 -14.97 -10.34 7.11
CA VAL A 287 -14.20 -9.68 8.17
C VAL A 287 -14.75 -10.15 9.53
N PRO A 288 -13.91 -10.62 10.47
CA PRO A 288 -14.35 -10.95 11.81
C PRO A 288 -14.78 -9.69 12.55
N SER A 289 -15.84 -9.78 13.34
CA SER A 289 -16.35 -8.64 14.09
C SER A 289 -15.32 -8.17 15.15
N PRO A 290 -15.34 -6.88 15.53
CA PRO A 290 -14.45 -6.40 16.58
C PRO A 290 -14.63 -7.13 17.92
N ALA A 291 -15.83 -7.63 18.21
CA ALA A 291 -16.10 -8.42 19.42
C ALA A 291 -15.41 -9.79 19.36
N LEU A 292 -15.54 -10.51 18.24
CA LEU A 292 -14.87 -11.80 18.04
C LEU A 292 -13.34 -11.67 18.10
N GLN A 293 -12.80 -10.60 17.48
CA GLN A 293 -11.36 -10.32 17.52
C GLN A 293 -10.88 -10.06 18.94
N ALA A 294 -11.64 -9.30 19.74
CA ALA A 294 -11.29 -9.03 21.14
C ALA A 294 -11.38 -10.30 22.02
N GLU A 295 -12.43 -11.10 21.86
CA GLU A 295 -12.64 -12.34 22.62
C GLU A 295 -11.50 -13.34 22.44
N HIS A 296 -11.01 -13.50 21.20
CA HIS A 296 -9.96 -14.47 20.87
C HIS A 296 -8.56 -13.86 20.75
N GLY A 297 -8.39 -12.56 21.03
CA GLY A 297 -7.10 -11.88 20.92
C GLY A 297 -6.52 -11.92 19.50
N LEU A 298 -7.35 -11.80 18.47
CA LEU A 298 -6.96 -11.91 17.07
C LEU A 298 -6.32 -10.62 16.55
N LEU A 299 -5.35 -10.78 15.65
CA LEU A 299 -4.95 -9.74 14.71
C LEU A 299 -6.04 -9.48 13.68
N ASN A 300 -6.07 -8.26 13.15
CA ASN A 300 -7.05 -7.92 12.12
C ASN A 300 -6.76 -8.72 10.82
N VAL A 301 -7.81 -9.23 10.17
CA VAL A 301 -7.71 -10.06 8.97
C VAL A 301 -8.98 -9.94 8.13
N ALA A 302 -8.85 -10.06 6.81
CA ALA A 302 -10.00 -10.23 5.92
C ALA A 302 -9.80 -11.41 4.97
N PHE A 303 -10.91 -12.00 4.53
CA PHE A 303 -10.93 -13.14 3.61
C PHE A 303 -11.79 -12.87 2.38
N TRP A 304 -11.40 -13.38 1.22
CA TRP A 304 -12.24 -13.34 0.03
C TRP A 304 -11.93 -14.52 -0.89
N PRO A 305 -12.93 -15.00 -1.66
CA PRO A 305 -12.69 -16.04 -2.63
C PRO A 305 -11.76 -15.52 -3.74
N VAL A 306 -10.91 -16.37 -4.28
CA VAL A 306 -10.11 -16.11 -5.47
C VAL A 306 -10.33 -17.23 -6.47
N ILE A 307 -9.97 -16.99 -7.74
CA ILE A 307 -10.07 -18.03 -8.76
C ILE A 307 -9.35 -19.31 -8.30
N PRO A 308 -9.87 -20.50 -8.68
CA PRO A 308 -9.13 -21.75 -8.51
C PRO A 308 -7.72 -21.61 -9.10
N ARG A 309 -6.76 -22.39 -8.57
CA ARG A 309 -5.39 -22.39 -9.09
C ARG A 309 -5.41 -22.64 -10.59
N MET A 310 -5.01 -21.63 -11.38
CA MET A 310 -5.08 -21.68 -12.85
C MET A 310 -4.31 -22.86 -13.45
N ALA A 311 -3.27 -23.34 -12.76
CA ALA A 311 -2.47 -24.49 -13.16
C ALA A 311 -3.13 -25.86 -12.92
N ASP A 312 -4.22 -25.91 -12.15
CA ASP A 312 -4.94 -27.16 -11.89
C ASP A 312 -6.13 -27.31 -12.86
N ALA A 313 -5.93 -28.05 -13.94
CA ALA A 313 -6.97 -28.28 -14.95
C ALA A 313 -8.25 -28.96 -14.43
N ALA A 314 -8.28 -29.46 -13.18
CA ALA A 314 -9.49 -29.97 -12.55
C ALA A 314 -10.60 -28.91 -12.41
N HIS A 315 -10.26 -27.61 -12.50
CA HIS A 315 -11.25 -26.53 -12.55
C HIS A 315 -12.21 -26.64 -13.74
N ARG A 316 -11.84 -27.35 -14.82
CA ARG A 316 -12.64 -27.63 -16.04
C ARG A 316 -13.23 -26.42 -16.80
N ASP A 317 -12.98 -25.21 -16.33
CA ASP A 317 -13.38 -23.95 -16.97
C ASP A 317 -12.55 -23.59 -18.23
N PRO A 318 -13.17 -23.39 -19.40
CA PRO A 318 -12.48 -23.04 -20.64
C PRO A 318 -11.70 -21.71 -20.59
N LEU A 319 -12.21 -20.67 -19.91
CA LEU A 319 -11.57 -19.35 -19.83
C LEU A 319 -10.33 -19.38 -18.94
N LEU A 320 -10.40 -20.04 -17.77
CA LEU A 320 -9.25 -20.22 -16.89
C LEU A 320 -8.16 -21.05 -17.58
N SER A 321 -8.53 -22.10 -18.33
CA SER A 321 -7.56 -22.88 -19.11
C SER A 321 -6.95 -22.06 -20.26
N LEU A 322 -7.74 -21.25 -20.98
CA LEU A 322 -7.23 -20.34 -22.01
C LEU A 322 -6.26 -19.31 -21.41
N THR A 323 -6.62 -18.73 -20.26
CA THR A 323 -5.80 -17.75 -19.54
C THR A 323 -4.49 -18.39 -19.08
N PHE A 324 -4.54 -19.59 -18.49
CA PHE A 324 -3.34 -20.34 -18.11
C PHE A 324 -2.41 -20.60 -19.30
N LEU A 325 -2.96 -21.06 -20.42
CA LEU A 325 -2.17 -21.32 -21.64
C LEU A 325 -1.54 -20.04 -22.20
N ALA A 326 -2.28 -18.93 -22.20
CA ALA A 326 -1.77 -17.62 -22.63
C ALA A 326 -0.62 -17.13 -21.72
N LEU A 327 -0.76 -17.26 -20.39
CA LEU A 327 0.29 -16.91 -19.43
C LEU A 327 1.51 -17.84 -19.51
N SER A 328 1.30 -19.09 -19.94
CA SER A 328 2.34 -20.10 -20.12
C SER A 328 3.18 -19.90 -21.39
N PHE A 329 2.71 -19.10 -22.34
CA PHE A 329 3.46 -18.74 -23.54
C PHE A 329 4.22 -17.43 -23.29
N ASP A 330 5.54 -17.53 -23.12
CA ASP A 330 6.38 -16.44 -22.60
C ASP A 330 6.18 -15.06 -23.28
N PRO A 331 6.09 -14.95 -24.62
CA PRO A 331 5.86 -13.64 -25.26
C PRO A 331 4.55 -12.98 -24.82
N VAL A 332 3.47 -13.77 -24.72
CA VAL A 332 2.14 -13.28 -24.31
C VAL A 332 2.09 -13.08 -22.80
N GLY A 333 2.59 -14.04 -22.03
CA GLY A 333 2.60 -13.98 -20.58
C GLY A 333 3.33 -12.76 -20.03
N ARG A 334 4.52 -12.44 -20.57
CA ARG A 334 5.31 -11.25 -20.19
C ARG A 334 4.66 -9.93 -20.58
N ALA A 335 3.84 -9.93 -21.63
CA ALA A 335 3.07 -8.75 -22.02
C ALA A 335 1.85 -8.52 -21.11
N LEU A 336 1.24 -9.61 -20.60
CA LEU A 336 0.02 -9.54 -19.78
C LEU A 336 0.30 -9.33 -18.29
N LEU A 337 1.37 -9.93 -17.76
CA LEU A 337 1.73 -9.86 -16.34
C LEU A 337 3.25 -9.67 -16.16
N PRO A 338 3.67 -8.87 -15.16
CA PRO A 338 5.06 -8.86 -14.70
C PRO A 338 5.55 -10.27 -14.37
N GLU A 339 6.81 -10.57 -14.69
CA GLU A 339 7.37 -11.93 -14.61
C GLU A 339 7.20 -12.57 -13.22
N ALA A 340 7.46 -11.80 -12.15
CA ALA A 340 7.29 -12.28 -10.77
C ALA A 340 5.85 -12.72 -10.45
N LEU A 341 4.83 -12.02 -10.97
CA LEU A 341 3.42 -12.41 -10.80
C LEU A 341 3.05 -13.57 -11.72
N ARG A 342 3.57 -13.60 -12.95
CA ARG A 342 3.34 -14.67 -13.92
C ARG A 342 3.82 -16.03 -13.40
N LEU A 343 5.01 -16.08 -12.81
CA LEU A 343 5.60 -17.28 -12.24
C LEU A 343 4.79 -17.86 -11.06
N ARG A 344 3.99 -17.05 -10.37
CA ARG A 344 3.06 -17.53 -9.32
C ARG A 344 1.87 -18.31 -9.90
N HIS A 345 1.47 -18.01 -11.13
CA HIS A 345 0.33 -18.65 -11.79
C HIS A 345 0.73 -19.79 -12.74
N VAL A 346 1.99 -19.83 -13.19
CA VAL A 346 2.51 -20.81 -14.13
C VAL A 346 3.69 -21.56 -13.50
N PRO A 347 3.44 -22.70 -12.83
CA PRO A 347 4.51 -23.54 -12.31
C PRO A 347 5.37 -24.10 -13.46
N ARG A 348 6.65 -24.33 -13.20
CA ARG A 348 7.64 -24.76 -14.21
C ARG A 348 7.30 -26.11 -14.86
N SER A 349 6.58 -27.00 -14.17
CA SER A 349 6.30 -28.37 -14.60
C SER A 349 4.80 -28.70 -14.53
N VAL A 350 4.01 -28.21 -15.48
CA VAL A 350 2.55 -28.49 -15.56
C VAL A 350 2.18 -29.04 -16.92
N ALA A 351 1.38 -30.11 -16.94
CA ALA A 351 0.84 -30.69 -18.16
C ALA A 351 -0.17 -29.72 -18.81
N ARG A 352 0.09 -29.31 -20.05
CA ARG A 352 -0.75 -28.34 -20.78
C ARG A 352 -1.93 -28.99 -21.51
N TRP A 353 -1.83 -30.27 -21.85
CA TRP A 353 -2.88 -31.00 -22.59
C TRP A 353 -4.25 -31.03 -21.89
N PRO A 354 -4.35 -31.21 -20.56
CA PRO A 354 -5.62 -31.07 -19.85
C PRO A 354 -6.29 -29.69 -20.02
N HIS A 355 -5.51 -28.62 -20.06
CA HIS A 355 -6.03 -27.27 -20.32
C HIS A 355 -6.50 -27.11 -21.77
N LEU A 356 -5.78 -27.67 -22.75
CA LEU A 356 -6.23 -27.70 -24.15
C LEU A 356 -7.58 -28.42 -24.29
N ARG A 357 -7.75 -29.56 -23.62
CA ARG A 357 -9.04 -30.28 -23.59
C ARG A 357 -10.17 -29.41 -23.03
N ASN A 358 -9.93 -28.67 -21.95
CA ASN A 358 -10.94 -27.77 -21.38
C ASN A 358 -11.30 -26.64 -22.34
N VAL A 359 -10.32 -26.03 -23.02
CA VAL A 359 -10.57 -25.00 -24.04
C VAL A 359 -11.39 -25.56 -25.20
N CYS A 360 -11.03 -26.73 -25.73
CA CYS A 360 -11.72 -27.36 -26.86
C CYS A 360 -13.19 -27.69 -26.56
N ARG A 361 -13.58 -27.87 -25.29
CA ARG A 361 -15.00 -28.08 -24.93
C ARG A 361 -15.90 -26.89 -25.24
N ASN A 362 -15.36 -25.67 -25.26
CA ASN A 362 -16.11 -24.45 -25.62
C ASN A 362 -15.16 -23.33 -26.07
N LEU A 363 -14.45 -23.55 -27.18
CA LEU A 363 -13.47 -22.59 -27.70
C LEU A 363 -14.10 -21.23 -28.06
N PRO A 364 -15.25 -21.16 -28.76
CA PRO A 364 -15.87 -19.87 -29.08
C PRO A 364 -16.24 -19.08 -27.82
N GLY A 365 -16.80 -19.74 -26.81
CA GLY A 365 -17.13 -19.12 -25.53
C GLY A 365 -15.89 -18.62 -24.78
N ALA A 366 -14.82 -19.42 -24.76
CA ALA A 366 -13.55 -19.03 -24.13
C ALA A 366 -12.93 -17.80 -24.80
N LEU A 367 -12.88 -17.75 -26.13
CA LEU A 367 -12.36 -16.62 -26.89
C LEU A 367 -13.21 -15.35 -26.69
N GLY A 368 -14.54 -15.47 -26.74
CA GLY A 368 -15.46 -14.34 -26.49
C GLY A 368 -15.32 -13.78 -25.07
N ALA A 369 -15.23 -14.64 -24.06
CA ALA A 369 -15.00 -14.23 -22.68
C ALA A 369 -13.61 -13.60 -22.48
N GLY A 370 -12.57 -14.16 -23.12
CA GLY A 370 -11.22 -13.61 -23.13
C GLY A 370 -11.16 -12.22 -23.76
N ALA A 371 -11.81 -12.01 -24.91
CA ALA A 371 -11.91 -10.71 -25.57
C ALA A 371 -12.63 -9.68 -24.69
N ARG A 372 -13.72 -10.08 -24.01
CA ARG A 372 -14.44 -9.23 -23.06
C ARG A 372 -13.55 -8.80 -21.89
N VAL A 373 -12.82 -9.75 -21.28
CA VAL A 373 -11.88 -9.47 -20.19
C VAL A 373 -10.75 -8.54 -20.67
N ALA A 374 -10.20 -8.78 -21.86
CA ALA A 374 -9.18 -7.93 -22.45
C ALA A 374 -9.69 -6.49 -22.66
N TRP A 375 -10.90 -6.32 -23.23
CA TRP A 375 -11.53 -5.02 -23.36
C TRP A 375 -11.73 -4.34 -21.99
N GLN A 376 -12.29 -5.05 -21.00
CA GLN A 376 -12.50 -4.51 -19.66
C GLN A 376 -11.19 -4.16 -18.94
N ARG A 377 -10.08 -4.80 -19.29
CA ARG A 377 -8.78 -4.60 -18.63
C ARG A 377 -7.89 -3.55 -19.30
N TYR A 378 -8.04 -3.35 -20.62
CA TYR A 378 -7.15 -2.49 -21.41
C TYR A 378 -7.87 -1.39 -22.20
N GLY A 379 -9.15 -1.56 -22.55
CA GLY A 379 -9.92 -0.60 -23.35
C GLY A 379 -10.99 0.19 -22.57
N ALA A 380 -11.53 -0.39 -21.50
CA ALA A 380 -12.57 0.27 -20.70
C ALA A 380 -12.01 1.43 -19.86
N ALA A 381 -12.84 2.47 -19.64
CA ALA A 381 -12.48 3.64 -18.82
C ALA A 381 -12.12 3.26 -17.37
N THR A 382 -12.90 2.36 -16.76
CA THR A 382 -12.58 1.74 -15.48
C THR A 382 -11.97 0.37 -15.74
N ARG A 383 -10.70 0.23 -15.39
CA ARG A 383 -9.94 -1.02 -15.55
C ARG A 383 -10.47 -2.12 -14.63
N LEU A 384 -10.75 -3.31 -15.20
CA LEU A 384 -11.03 -4.52 -14.41
C LEU A 384 -9.82 -4.87 -13.53
N PRO A 385 -9.98 -4.96 -12.19
CA PRO A 385 -8.84 -5.15 -11.29
C PRO A 385 -8.16 -6.50 -11.42
N GLY A 386 -8.96 -7.56 -11.53
CA GLY A 386 -8.50 -8.93 -11.60
C GLY A 386 -9.53 -9.84 -12.24
N LEU A 387 -9.09 -11.04 -12.61
CA LEU A 387 -9.98 -12.06 -13.13
C LEU A 387 -10.68 -12.77 -11.97
N PHE A 388 -12.01 -12.84 -12.01
CA PHE A 388 -12.81 -13.71 -11.15
C PHE A 388 -13.81 -14.47 -12.03
N VAL A 389 -13.77 -15.80 -11.97
CA VAL A 389 -14.60 -16.68 -12.81
C VAL A 389 -15.42 -17.55 -11.89
N ARG A 390 -16.75 -17.40 -11.96
CA ARG A 390 -17.67 -18.25 -11.22
C ARG A 390 -17.70 -19.66 -11.81
N ASN A 391 -17.87 -20.67 -10.97
CA ASN A 391 -17.94 -22.06 -11.40
C ASN A 391 -19.14 -22.78 -10.79
N SER A 392 -19.62 -23.84 -11.44
CA SER A 392 -20.79 -24.60 -11.00
C SER A 392 -20.63 -25.28 -9.64
N GLY A 393 -19.39 -25.52 -9.20
CA GLY A 393 -19.11 -26.05 -7.86
C GLY A 393 -19.11 -24.98 -6.77
N ARG A 394 -19.19 -23.68 -7.12
CA ARG A 394 -19.09 -22.52 -6.21
C ARG A 394 -17.89 -22.61 -5.26
N ARG A 395 -16.82 -23.27 -5.73
CA ARG A 395 -15.61 -23.55 -4.97
C ARG A 395 -14.47 -22.66 -5.43
N TYR A 396 -13.78 -22.04 -4.49
CA TYR A 396 -12.75 -21.03 -4.74
C TYR A 396 -11.59 -21.21 -3.77
N GLY A 397 -10.39 -20.76 -4.16
CA GLY A 397 -9.35 -20.54 -3.16
C GLY A 397 -9.82 -19.46 -2.19
N LEU A 398 -9.50 -19.58 -0.90
CA LEU A 398 -9.78 -18.52 0.07
C LEU A 398 -8.49 -17.75 0.34
N SER A 399 -8.41 -16.53 -0.19
CA SER A 399 -7.29 -15.63 0.10
C SER A 399 -7.57 -14.87 1.38
N TYR A 400 -6.50 -14.63 2.15
CA TYR A 400 -6.52 -13.73 3.29
C TYR A 400 -5.47 -12.63 3.16
N HIS A 401 -5.73 -11.53 3.83
CA HIS A 401 -4.75 -10.48 4.11
C HIS A 401 -4.86 -10.11 5.57
N SER A 402 -3.74 -10.24 6.28
CA SER A 402 -3.68 -10.11 7.73
C SER A 402 -2.72 -9.00 8.13
N GLU A 403 -3.06 -8.36 9.25
CA GLU A 403 -2.13 -7.58 10.03
C GLU A 403 -0.93 -8.43 10.48
N GLN A 404 0.21 -7.75 10.63
CA GLN A 404 1.40 -8.27 11.28
C GLN A 404 1.63 -7.52 12.58
N SER A 405 2.06 -8.23 13.63
CA SER A 405 2.38 -7.59 14.90
C SER A 405 3.63 -6.69 14.77
N PRO A 406 3.66 -5.52 15.43
CA PRO A 406 4.78 -4.58 15.40
C PRO A 406 5.91 -5.02 16.36
N TRP A 407 6.65 -6.06 16.00
CA TRP A 407 7.80 -6.55 16.77
C TRP A 407 8.98 -5.59 16.69
N ALA A 408 9.57 -5.20 17.84
CA ALA A 408 10.64 -4.19 17.89
C ALA A 408 11.94 -4.65 17.20
N GLU A 409 12.17 -5.96 17.19
CA GLU A 409 13.28 -6.65 16.55
C GLU A 409 13.15 -6.74 15.03
N SER A 410 11.94 -6.66 14.47
CA SER A 410 11.74 -6.45 13.05
C SER A 410 12.10 -5.00 12.75
N ARG A 411 13.24 -4.76 12.10
CA ARG A 411 13.78 -3.41 11.98
C ARG A 411 14.69 -3.21 10.78
N VAL A 412 14.90 -1.93 10.50
CA VAL A 412 15.71 -1.42 9.42
C VAL A 412 16.82 -0.56 10.02
N ARG A 413 18.04 -0.72 9.49
CA ARG A 413 19.24 0.01 9.89
C ARG A 413 19.95 0.56 8.66
N LEU A 414 20.95 1.41 8.88
CA LEU A 414 21.90 1.76 7.83
C LEU A 414 23.01 0.71 7.77
N ASP A 415 23.43 0.40 6.56
CA ASP A 415 24.67 -0.31 6.23
C ASP A 415 25.84 0.70 6.19
N ASP A 416 27.07 0.20 6.24
CA ASP A 416 28.30 1.00 6.09
C ASP A 416 28.55 1.39 4.62
N ARG A 417 28.01 0.59 3.68
CA ARG A 417 28.09 0.89 2.24
C ARG A 417 27.15 2.03 1.85
N THR A 418 27.63 2.91 0.97
CA THR A 418 26.82 3.99 0.39
C THR A 418 26.40 3.69 -1.04
N ASP A 419 25.29 4.28 -1.47
CA ASP A 419 24.86 4.33 -2.87
C ASP A 419 25.66 5.38 -3.67
N ALA A 420 25.38 5.48 -4.97
CA ALA A 420 26.04 6.43 -5.87
C ALA A 420 25.74 7.91 -5.57
N ALA A 421 24.70 8.20 -4.78
CA ALA A 421 24.40 9.56 -4.30
C ALA A 421 25.09 9.88 -2.95
N GLY A 422 25.82 8.91 -2.37
CA GLY A 422 26.53 9.03 -1.11
C GLY A 422 25.65 8.81 0.13
N LEU A 423 24.42 8.33 -0.04
CA LEU A 423 23.59 7.93 1.09
C LEU A 423 23.88 6.48 1.49
N PRO A 424 23.89 6.15 2.79
CA PRO A 424 24.01 4.76 3.23
C PRO A 424 22.86 3.90 2.69
N ARG A 425 23.19 2.65 2.37
CA ARG A 425 22.18 1.65 2.02
C ARG A 425 21.43 1.21 3.28
N LEU A 426 20.26 0.60 3.08
CA LEU A 426 19.54 -0.04 4.17
C LEU A 426 20.05 -1.46 4.39
N HIS A 427 20.10 -1.87 5.65
CA HIS A 427 20.07 -3.27 6.06
C HIS A 427 18.69 -3.57 6.66
N ILE A 428 17.95 -4.49 6.04
CA ILE A 428 16.56 -4.84 6.36
C ILE A 428 16.55 -6.19 7.08
N ASP A 429 16.25 -6.17 8.37
CA ASP A 429 16.03 -7.35 9.22
C ASP A 429 14.51 -7.46 9.48
N TYR A 430 13.79 -7.91 8.46
CA TYR A 430 12.34 -8.09 8.52
C TYR A 430 12.00 -9.44 9.13
N ARG A 431 11.36 -9.42 10.31
CA ARG A 431 11.10 -10.62 11.11
C ARG A 431 9.63 -10.96 11.15
N VAL A 432 9.37 -12.25 11.16
CA VAL A 432 8.01 -12.82 11.11
C VAL A 432 7.86 -13.79 12.26
N HIS A 433 6.71 -13.80 12.92
CA HIS A 433 6.51 -14.53 14.16
C HIS A 433 5.37 -15.56 14.03
N GLU A 434 5.55 -16.71 14.68
CA GLU A 434 4.57 -17.79 14.64
C GLU A 434 3.21 -17.39 15.25
N ASN A 435 3.22 -16.49 16.23
CA ASN A 435 2.00 -15.92 16.83
C ASN A 435 1.08 -15.27 15.78
N ASP A 436 1.66 -14.57 14.80
CA ASP A 436 0.89 -13.95 13.72
C ASP A 436 0.25 -15.04 12.84
N ALA A 437 0.99 -16.12 12.55
CA ALA A 437 0.46 -17.29 11.83
C ALA A 437 -0.65 -18.01 12.61
N ARG A 438 -0.49 -18.18 13.92
CA ARG A 438 -1.51 -18.80 14.80
C ARG A 438 -2.80 -17.98 14.82
N SER A 439 -2.71 -16.64 14.86
CA SER A 439 -3.88 -15.76 14.76
C SER A 439 -4.64 -15.96 13.44
N ILE A 440 -3.92 -16.11 12.33
CA ILE A 440 -4.52 -16.35 11.00
C ILE A 440 -5.21 -17.71 10.96
N VAL A 441 -4.55 -18.77 11.44
CA VAL A 441 -5.14 -20.12 11.50
C VAL A 441 -6.39 -20.12 12.37
N ARG A 442 -6.33 -19.49 13.55
CA ARG A 442 -7.48 -19.37 14.44
C ARG A 442 -8.65 -18.63 13.78
N SER A 443 -8.35 -17.58 13.02
CA SER A 443 -9.38 -16.83 12.28
C SER A 443 -10.05 -17.67 11.18
N HIS A 444 -9.31 -18.56 10.51
CA HIS A 444 -9.90 -19.52 9.56
C HIS A 444 -10.79 -20.55 10.25
N GLU A 445 -10.38 -21.07 11.42
CA GLU A 445 -11.20 -22.01 12.21
C GLU A 445 -12.53 -21.39 12.63
N LEU A 446 -12.49 -20.13 13.09
CA LEU A 446 -13.69 -19.39 13.48
C LEU A 446 -14.59 -19.11 12.28
N LEU A 447 -14.01 -18.72 11.14
CA LEU A 447 -14.76 -18.54 9.89
C LEU A 447 -15.41 -19.85 9.42
N ALA A 448 -14.69 -20.98 9.49
CA ALA A 448 -15.24 -22.28 9.13
C ALA A 448 -16.44 -22.66 10.00
N GLY A 449 -16.33 -22.47 11.33
CA GLY A 449 -17.42 -22.71 12.26
C GLY A 449 -18.62 -21.79 12.02
N TRP A 450 -18.38 -20.52 11.74
CA TRP A 450 -19.42 -19.54 11.44
C TRP A 450 -20.16 -19.87 10.13
N LEU A 451 -19.42 -20.18 9.05
CA LEU A 451 -20.01 -20.60 7.76
C LEU A 451 -20.90 -21.85 7.91
N ALA A 452 -20.46 -22.82 8.71
CA ALA A 452 -21.23 -24.04 8.96
C ALA A 452 -22.52 -23.77 9.75
N ARG A 453 -22.46 -23.00 10.84
CA ARG A 453 -23.64 -22.69 11.67
C ARG A 453 -24.67 -21.82 10.96
N THR A 454 -24.22 -20.89 10.12
CA THR A 454 -25.09 -20.00 9.33
C THR A 454 -25.62 -20.67 8.06
N GLY A 455 -25.03 -21.81 7.64
CA GLY A 455 -25.40 -22.48 6.40
C GLY A 455 -24.93 -21.74 5.14
N PHE A 456 -23.97 -20.82 5.24
CA PHE A 456 -23.46 -20.06 4.08
C PHE A 456 -22.41 -20.81 3.26
N GLY A 457 -21.81 -21.87 3.81
CA GLY A 457 -20.83 -22.68 3.11
C GLY A 457 -19.97 -23.49 4.05
N HIS A 458 -18.83 -23.96 3.53
CA HIS A 458 -17.81 -24.65 4.31
C HIS A 458 -16.40 -24.35 3.78
N LEU A 459 -15.39 -24.59 4.62
CA LEU A 459 -13.98 -24.51 4.25
C LEU A 459 -13.34 -25.89 4.15
N GLU A 460 -12.42 -26.04 3.21
CA GLU A 460 -11.55 -27.22 3.07
C GLU A 460 -10.09 -26.78 3.10
N TYR A 461 -9.32 -27.20 4.10
CA TYR A 461 -7.89 -26.88 4.19
C TYR A 461 -7.09 -27.67 3.15
N ARG A 462 -6.05 -27.04 2.59
CA ARG A 462 -5.20 -27.64 1.54
C ARG A 462 -4.12 -28.58 2.10
N GLN A 463 -4.02 -28.65 3.42
CA GLN A 463 -3.09 -29.49 4.17
C GLN A 463 -3.76 -29.95 5.47
N PRO A 464 -3.23 -30.99 6.14
CA PRO A 464 -3.67 -31.38 7.48
C PRO A 464 -3.55 -30.23 8.48
N ALA A 465 -4.46 -30.20 9.47
CA ALA A 465 -4.61 -29.08 10.40
C ALA A 465 -3.31 -28.75 11.16
N GLU A 466 -2.52 -29.76 11.50
CA GLU A 466 -1.26 -29.65 12.23
C GLU A 466 -0.19 -28.89 11.44
N ARG A 467 -0.35 -28.81 10.11
CA ARG A 467 0.57 -28.09 9.20
C ARG A 467 0.08 -26.70 8.79
N ASN A 468 -1.07 -26.24 9.30
CA ASN A 468 -1.63 -24.94 8.92
C ASN A 468 -0.70 -23.77 9.31
N VAL A 469 -0.14 -23.79 10.53
CA VAL A 469 0.79 -22.75 10.98
C VAL A 469 2.03 -22.71 10.11
N GLU A 470 2.63 -23.87 9.82
CA GLU A 470 3.78 -23.99 8.93
C GLU A 470 3.46 -23.47 7.51
N ALA A 471 2.28 -23.80 6.98
CA ALA A 471 1.84 -23.34 5.67
C ALA A 471 1.72 -21.81 5.62
N VAL A 472 1.16 -21.17 6.66
CA VAL A 472 1.12 -19.70 6.77
C VAL A 472 2.53 -19.13 6.92
N MET A 473 3.39 -19.75 7.74
CA MET A 473 4.78 -19.29 7.93
C MET A 473 5.57 -19.27 6.61
N ARG A 474 5.31 -20.18 5.67
CA ARG A 474 5.96 -20.18 4.34
C ARG A 474 5.48 -19.06 3.41
N LEU A 475 4.34 -18.42 3.71
CA LEU A 475 3.73 -17.38 2.89
C LEU A 475 4.15 -15.96 3.29
N PHE A 476 4.87 -15.82 4.40
CA PHE A 476 5.56 -14.57 4.73
C PHE A 476 6.69 -14.31 3.73
N GLY A 477 6.84 -13.05 3.32
CA GLY A 477 7.81 -12.71 2.28
C GLY A 477 7.61 -11.35 1.62
N HIS A 478 6.43 -10.74 1.80
CA HIS A 478 6.06 -9.56 1.03
C HIS A 478 6.72 -8.29 1.60
N GLY A 479 7.52 -7.61 0.78
CA GLY A 479 8.18 -6.33 1.11
C GLY A 479 7.50 -5.10 0.49
N THR A 480 6.34 -5.29 -0.15
CA THR A 480 5.63 -4.26 -0.93
C THR A 480 4.80 -3.28 -0.09
N HIS A 481 4.38 -3.69 1.11
CA HIS A 481 3.75 -2.81 2.08
C HIS A 481 4.75 -2.53 3.20
N GLN A 482 5.24 -1.30 3.31
CA GLN A 482 6.38 -0.95 4.15
C GLN A 482 5.94 -0.02 5.29
N ILE A 483 5.73 -0.57 6.50
CA ILE A 483 4.93 0.09 7.54
C ILE A 483 5.70 0.18 8.88
N GLY A 484 5.48 1.26 9.63
CA GLY A 484 5.78 1.33 11.08
C GLY A 484 7.15 1.87 11.50
N THR A 485 8.10 1.95 10.59
CA THR A 485 9.49 2.30 10.88
C THR A 485 9.74 3.74 11.35
N ALA A 486 8.75 4.62 11.24
CA ALA A 486 8.80 5.99 11.76
C ALA A 486 7.46 6.37 12.40
N ARG A 487 6.86 5.44 13.16
CA ARG A 487 5.48 5.53 13.64
C ARG A 487 5.16 6.84 14.35
N MET A 488 3.91 7.28 14.21
CA MET A 488 3.35 8.34 15.01
C MET A 488 3.13 7.89 16.47
N ALA A 489 3.14 8.84 17.40
CA ALA A 489 2.81 8.62 18.80
C ALA A 489 2.23 9.88 19.45
N ASP A 490 1.81 9.74 20.71
CA ASP A 490 1.32 10.80 21.57
C ASP A 490 2.47 11.68 22.14
N ARG A 491 3.67 11.12 22.25
CA ARG A 491 4.84 11.79 22.85
C ARG A 491 6.18 11.35 22.25
N PRO A 492 7.24 12.19 22.39
CA PRO A 492 8.60 11.80 22.03
C PRO A 492 9.05 10.50 22.71
N GLY A 493 9.92 9.76 22.03
CA GLY A 493 10.47 8.47 22.50
C GLY A 493 9.55 7.26 22.30
N ARG A 494 8.23 7.47 22.14
CA ARG A 494 7.29 6.39 21.74
C ARG A 494 7.11 6.30 20.23
N GLY A 495 7.35 7.39 19.50
CA GLY A 495 7.29 7.47 18.05
C GLY A 495 8.24 8.55 17.51
N VAL A 496 8.24 8.71 16.20
CA VAL A 496 9.09 9.69 15.48
C VAL A 496 8.31 10.97 15.17
N VAL A 497 7.01 10.84 14.91
CA VAL A 497 6.12 11.96 14.61
C VAL A 497 4.94 12.03 15.57
N ASP A 498 4.33 13.21 15.69
CA ASP A 498 3.13 13.42 16.46
C ASP A 498 1.85 13.04 15.68
N ARG A 499 0.68 13.29 16.29
CA ARG A 499 -0.63 13.07 15.65
C ARG A 499 -0.88 13.88 14.37
N ASN A 500 -0.11 14.93 14.10
CA ASN A 500 -0.21 15.75 12.90
C ASN A 500 0.89 15.42 11.90
N LEU A 501 1.59 14.30 12.09
CA LEU A 501 2.70 13.84 11.27
C LEU A 501 3.95 14.74 11.35
N ARG A 502 4.02 15.65 12.33
CA ARG A 502 5.19 16.50 12.57
C ARG A 502 6.23 15.71 13.34
N ALA A 503 7.49 15.75 12.90
CA ALA A 503 8.60 15.17 13.64
C ALA A 503 8.77 15.87 14.99
N PHE A 504 8.91 15.10 16.08
CA PHE A 504 9.03 15.69 17.42
C PHE A 504 10.25 16.61 17.57
N ASP A 505 11.34 16.30 16.87
CA ASP A 505 12.63 17.01 16.98
C ASP A 505 12.80 18.18 16.00
N ALA A 506 11.84 18.41 15.09
CA ALA A 506 11.96 19.44 14.07
C ALA A 506 10.60 20.08 13.75
N PRO A 507 10.39 21.36 14.13
CA PRO A 507 9.05 21.98 14.16
C PRO A 507 8.42 22.20 12.79
N ASN A 508 9.17 22.15 11.69
CA ASN A 508 8.67 22.32 10.33
C ASN A 508 8.94 21.11 9.43
N LEU A 509 9.31 19.96 10.02
CA LEU A 509 9.50 18.70 9.33
C LEU A 509 8.29 17.78 9.57
N TYR A 510 7.70 17.29 8.50
CA TYR A 510 6.59 16.35 8.53
C TYR A 510 6.92 15.07 7.76
N VAL A 511 6.19 13.99 8.05
CA VAL A 511 6.37 12.69 7.37
C VAL A 511 5.02 12.16 6.87
N ALA A 512 4.82 12.14 5.55
CA ALA A 512 3.64 11.59 4.90
C ALA A 512 3.98 10.23 4.25
N SER A 513 3.97 9.16 5.05
CA SER A 513 4.42 7.84 4.64
C SER A 513 3.73 6.72 5.40
N ALA A 514 3.68 5.51 4.83
CA ALA A 514 3.26 4.31 5.56
C ALA A 514 4.19 3.99 6.76
N ALA A 515 5.41 4.54 6.78
CA ALA A 515 6.31 4.43 7.92
C ALA A 515 5.70 5.01 9.22
N VAL A 516 4.75 5.95 9.12
CA VAL A 516 4.15 6.60 10.30
C VAL A 516 3.01 5.81 10.93
N LEU A 517 2.54 4.71 10.33
CA LEU A 517 1.41 3.95 10.86
C LEU A 517 1.87 3.07 12.04
N PRO A 518 1.31 3.22 13.25
CA PRO A 518 1.72 2.42 14.41
C PRO A 518 1.46 0.92 14.26
N ARG A 519 0.43 0.57 13.49
CA ARG A 519 0.00 -0.80 13.19
C ARG A 519 -0.30 -0.94 11.71
N SER A 520 -0.10 -2.12 11.13
CA SER A 520 -0.36 -2.34 9.71
C SER A 520 -1.84 -2.43 9.35
N GLY A 521 -2.69 -2.84 10.30
CA GLY A 521 -4.04 -3.30 10.00
C GLY A 521 -4.05 -4.43 8.98
N GLN A 522 -5.23 -4.83 8.49
CA GLN A 522 -5.32 -5.76 7.36
C GLN A 522 -5.41 -5.06 6.01
N ALA A 523 -5.86 -3.81 5.95
CA ALA A 523 -6.07 -3.11 4.69
C ALA A 523 -4.73 -2.67 4.05
N SER A 524 -4.67 -2.60 2.73
CA SER A 524 -3.51 -1.99 2.05
C SER A 524 -3.37 -0.51 2.46
N PRO A 525 -2.16 -0.03 2.83
CA PRO A 525 -1.98 1.24 3.52
C PRO A 525 -2.19 2.48 2.64
N THR A 526 -2.22 2.34 1.31
CA THR A 526 -2.15 3.49 0.39
C THR A 526 -3.29 4.48 0.57
N LEU A 527 -4.55 4.02 0.70
CA LEU A 527 -5.68 4.95 0.88
C LEU A 527 -5.58 5.68 2.23
N THR A 528 -5.19 4.98 3.29
CA THR A 528 -4.94 5.58 4.62
C THR A 528 -3.83 6.63 4.56
N VAL A 529 -2.74 6.35 3.84
CA VAL A 529 -1.63 7.31 3.66
C VAL A 529 -2.05 8.52 2.83
N ILE A 530 -2.86 8.34 1.77
CA ILE A 530 -3.45 9.47 1.02
C ILE A 530 -4.35 10.29 1.95
N THR A 531 -5.16 9.65 2.78
CA THR A 531 -6.05 10.32 3.75
C THR A 531 -5.25 11.13 4.77
N LEU A 532 -4.16 10.58 5.28
CA LEU A 532 -3.22 11.27 6.16
C LEU A 532 -2.53 12.45 5.47
N ALA A 533 -2.17 12.32 4.19
CA ALA A 533 -1.61 13.41 3.38
C ALA A 533 -2.62 14.56 3.19
N VAL A 534 -3.88 14.25 2.91
CA VAL A 534 -4.97 15.23 2.81
C VAL A 534 -5.17 15.93 4.15
N ARG A 535 -5.25 15.18 5.26
CA ARG A 535 -5.34 15.74 6.61
C ARG A 535 -4.15 16.66 6.93
N LEU A 536 -2.94 16.28 6.51
CA LEU A 536 -1.74 17.11 6.69
C LEU A 536 -1.83 18.42 5.89
N ALA A 537 -2.37 18.41 4.68
CA ALA A 537 -2.60 19.63 3.90
C ALA A 537 -3.48 20.63 4.66
N HIS A 538 -4.58 20.15 5.24
CA HIS A 538 -5.49 20.98 6.06
C HIS A 538 -4.79 21.51 7.31
N HIS A 539 -3.98 20.69 7.98
CA HIS A 539 -3.20 21.11 9.14
C HIS A 539 -2.19 22.22 8.78
N ILE A 540 -1.43 22.06 7.70
CA ILE A 540 -0.45 23.05 7.23
C ILE A 540 -1.14 24.37 6.85
N ALA A 541 -2.29 24.30 6.16
CA ALA A 541 -3.07 25.47 5.80
C ALA A 541 -3.59 26.22 7.04
N ALA A 542 -4.15 25.50 8.00
CA ALA A 542 -4.62 26.09 9.26
C ALA A 542 -3.47 26.71 10.07
N GLU A 543 -2.30 26.07 10.09
CA GLU A 543 -1.12 26.62 10.75
C GLU A 543 -0.65 27.91 10.07
N LYS A 544 -0.56 27.94 8.75
CA LYS A 544 -0.15 29.15 8.01
C LYS A 544 -1.10 30.31 8.26
N ALA A 545 -2.41 30.08 8.17
CA ALA A 545 -3.41 31.12 8.43
C ALA A 545 -3.29 31.70 9.85
N ARG A 546 -3.02 30.86 10.87
CA ARG A 546 -2.77 31.33 12.24
C ARG A 546 -1.53 32.21 12.35
N ILE A 547 -0.44 31.83 11.68
CA ILE A 547 0.79 32.63 11.67
C ILE A 547 0.55 33.99 11.02
N GLU A 548 -0.17 34.03 9.89
CA GLU A 548 -0.50 35.29 9.19
C GLU A 548 -1.37 36.23 10.05
N VAL A 549 -2.33 35.67 10.81
CA VAL A 549 -3.13 36.46 11.78
C VAL A 549 -2.25 37.01 12.90
N LEU A 550 -1.36 36.20 13.48
CA LEU A 550 -0.47 36.66 14.55
C LEU A 550 0.52 37.72 14.05
N GLN A 551 1.02 37.59 12.82
CA GLN A 551 1.94 38.55 12.20
C GLN A 551 1.26 39.87 11.81
N SER A 552 -0.03 39.85 11.48
CA SER A 552 -0.79 41.08 11.19
C SER A 552 -1.28 41.79 12.44
N ALA A 553 -1.32 41.10 13.58
CA ALA A 553 -1.67 41.67 14.88
C ALA A 553 -0.48 42.22 15.68
N ALA A 554 0.76 41.86 15.31
CA ALA A 554 2.00 42.34 15.89
C ALA A 554 2.53 43.55 15.10
#